data_AF-A0A7D9DNY0-F1
#
_entry.id   AF-A0A7D9DNY0-F1
#
_cell.length_a   1.000
_cell.length_b   1.000
_cell.length_c   1.000
_cell.angle_alpha   90.00
_cell.angle_beta   90.00
_cell.angle_gamma   90.00
#
_symmetry.space_group_name_H-M   'P 1'
#
loop_
_entity.id
_entity.type
_entity.pdbx_description
1 polymer ?
#
loop_
_entity_poly.entity_id
_entity_poly.type
_entity_poly.pdbx_seq_one_letter_code
_entity_poly.pdbx_strand_id
1 'polypeptide(L)'
;DDGDDDVFDGEDAGGFNEYSSQTLSSFNNETVFQGDNLVAQPNKVQKIDIAYSKTAKKIDVKKVKRAMWDVMSSTPRDADKENMPENNATEDIVKESVTKPCNFTELYHTIPSKMSKQMAKNLSIPIAFVCLLHLANEKNLKLEGRTSMDDFTITQGV
;
A
#
# COMPACT_ATOMS: atom_id res chain seq x y z
N ASP A 1 -33.90 31.42 47.68
CA ASP A 1 -34.18 30.15 47.01
C ASP A 1 -33.00 29.79 46.14
N ASP A 2 -31.80 29.72 46.72
CA ASP A 2 -31.32 28.64 47.63
C ASP A 2 -31.02 27.42 46.74
N GLY A 3 -29.79 27.22 46.28
CA GLY A 3 -28.57 27.16 47.08
C GLY A 3 -28.30 25.69 47.39
N ASP A 4 -27.31 25.10 46.72
CA ASP A 4 -26.31 24.27 47.38
C ASP A 4 -25.21 23.87 46.39
N ASP A 5 -24.02 24.34 46.73
CA ASP A 5 -22.72 24.03 46.17
C ASP A 5 -22.23 22.73 46.84
N ASP A 6 -22.03 21.66 46.07
CA ASP A 6 -21.22 20.51 46.53
C ASP A 6 -19.92 20.45 45.73
N VAL A 7 -18.96 21.19 46.27
CA VAL A 7 -17.53 21.09 46.03
C VAL A 7 -17.08 19.66 46.37
N PHE A 8 -16.66 18.90 45.37
CA PHE A 8 -15.94 17.65 45.60
C PHE A 8 -14.46 17.96 45.78
N ASP A 9 -14.08 18.28 47.02
CA ASP A 9 -12.70 18.27 47.49
C ASP A 9 -12.54 17.10 48.46
N GLY A 10 -11.52 16.30 48.24
CA GLY A 10 -11.33 15.00 48.87
C GLY A 10 -9.95 14.44 48.56
N GLU A 11 -8.93 15.16 49.00
CA GLU A 11 -7.60 14.62 49.26
C GLU A 11 -7.71 13.49 50.30
N ASP A 12 -7.28 12.27 49.95
CA ASP A 12 -6.76 11.33 50.93
C ASP A 12 -5.46 10.70 50.42
N ALA A 13 -4.54 10.64 51.36
CA ALA A 13 -3.14 10.33 51.27
C ALA A 13 -2.87 8.83 51.07
N GLY A 14 -1.76 8.52 50.38
CA GLY A 14 -1.16 7.20 50.51
C GLY A 14 -0.18 6.83 49.41
N GLY A 15 1.12 6.96 49.70
CA GLY A 15 2.13 6.08 49.09
C GLY A 15 3.14 6.72 48.14
N PHE A 16 3.91 7.68 48.67
CA PHE A 16 5.23 8.02 48.16
C PHE A 16 6.15 6.79 48.21
N ASN A 17 6.65 6.34 47.06
CA ASN A 17 7.91 5.60 47.01
C ASN A 17 8.77 6.13 45.86
N GLU A 18 9.45 7.22 46.17
CA GLU A 18 10.65 7.68 45.51
C GLU A 18 11.79 6.70 45.82
N TYR A 19 12.18 5.89 44.83
CA TYR A 19 13.55 5.41 44.72
C TYR A 19 13.97 5.39 43.25
N SER A 20 14.68 6.45 42.88
CA SER A 20 15.79 6.48 41.93
C SER A 20 15.86 5.35 40.89
N SER A 21 15.30 5.60 39.71
CA SER A 21 15.79 4.97 38.47
C SER A 21 17.06 5.70 38.01
N GLN A 22 18.15 5.55 38.76
CA GLN A 22 19.49 5.88 38.31
C GLN A 22 20.29 4.59 38.17
N THR A 23 20.85 4.42 36.98
CA THR A 23 21.90 3.48 36.61
C THR A 23 21.56 2.00 36.76
N LEU A 24 21.07 1.39 35.67
CA LEU A 24 21.31 -0.03 35.39
C LEU A 24 22.80 -0.18 35.00
N SER A 25 23.70 0.00 35.97
CA SER A 25 25.08 -0.43 35.85
C SER A 25 25.08 -1.96 35.82
N SER A 26 25.37 -2.50 34.64
CA SER A 26 26.04 -3.78 34.41
C SER A 26 26.00 -4.76 35.59
N PHE A 27 24.90 -5.50 35.74
CA PHE A 27 24.94 -6.77 36.45
C PHE A 27 25.41 -7.84 35.45
N ASN A 28 26.73 -7.92 35.28
CA ASN A 28 27.38 -9.15 34.82
C ASN A 28 27.15 -10.23 35.89
N ASN A 29 25.96 -10.82 35.90
CA ASN A 29 25.71 -12.05 36.64
C ASN A 29 26.14 -13.23 35.76
N GLU A 30 27.46 -13.41 35.61
CA GLU A 30 28.02 -14.75 35.49
C GLU A 30 27.88 -15.44 36.85
N THR A 31 26.65 -15.82 37.20
CA THR A 31 26.46 -16.94 38.12
C THR A 31 26.57 -18.19 37.26
N VAL A 32 27.82 -18.60 36.99
CA VAL A 32 28.12 -19.91 36.44
C VAL A 32 27.55 -20.93 37.42
N PHE A 33 26.41 -21.52 37.06
CA PHE A 33 25.78 -22.62 37.76
C PHE A 33 26.76 -23.81 37.72
N GLN A 34 27.64 -23.92 38.71
CA GLN A 34 28.55 -25.05 38.89
C GLN A 34 27.81 -26.19 39.59
N GLY A 35 27.07 -26.96 38.79
CA GLY A 35 26.56 -28.28 39.18
C GLY A 35 27.07 -29.34 38.22
N ASP A 36 27.77 -30.35 38.74
CA ASP A 36 28.29 -31.49 37.96
C ASP A 36 27.17 -32.48 37.58
N ASN A 37 26.21 -32.03 36.75
CA ASN A 37 25.29 -32.88 35.95
C ASN A 37 24.38 -32.07 35.02
N LEU A 38 24.78 -30.86 34.60
CA LEU A 38 23.89 -29.99 33.82
C LEU A 38 23.98 -30.32 32.32
N VAL A 39 22.81 -30.52 31.71
CA VAL A 39 22.66 -30.64 30.26
C VAL A 39 23.03 -29.31 29.58
N ALA A 40 23.74 -29.40 28.46
CA ALA A 40 24.22 -28.23 27.72
C ALA A 40 23.06 -27.28 27.33
N GLN A 41 23.30 -25.97 27.46
CA GLN A 41 22.32 -24.96 27.05
C GLN A 41 21.99 -25.12 25.56
N PRO A 42 20.71 -25.19 25.17
CA PRO A 42 20.33 -25.34 23.77
C PRO A 42 20.75 -24.13 22.93
N ASN A 43 21.10 -24.38 21.66
CA ASN A 43 21.58 -23.36 20.72
C ASN A 43 20.55 -22.22 20.55
N LYS A 44 20.97 -21.00 20.89
CA LYS A 44 20.15 -19.79 20.72
C LYS A 44 20.39 -19.18 19.35
N VAL A 45 19.41 -19.27 18.47
CA VAL A 45 19.44 -18.59 17.16
C VAL A 45 19.31 -17.08 17.34
N GLN A 46 20.00 -16.30 16.49
CA GLN A 46 19.87 -14.85 16.48
C GLN A 46 18.45 -14.44 16.12
N LYS A 47 17.91 -13.47 16.87
CA LYS A 47 16.62 -12.84 16.54
C LYS A 47 16.84 -11.94 15.32
N ILE A 48 16.16 -12.25 14.22
CA ILE A 48 16.14 -11.39 13.03
C ILE A 48 14.97 -10.42 13.18
N ASP A 49 15.25 -9.13 13.18
CA ASP A 49 14.21 -8.11 13.11
C ASP A 49 13.82 -7.90 11.64
N ILE A 50 12.61 -8.31 11.27
CA ILE A 50 12.10 -8.19 9.91
C ILE A 50 11.27 -6.91 9.83
N ALA A 51 11.74 -5.94 9.05
CA ALA A 51 10.99 -4.72 8.81
C ALA A 51 9.63 -5.03 8.16
N TYR A 52 8.54 -4.72 8.87
CA TYR A 52 7.18 -4.83 8.37
C TYR A 52 6.58 -3.43 8.16
N SER A 53 5.55 -3.37 7.32
CA SER A 53 4.83 -2.12 7.10
C SER A 53 3.94 -1.81 8.30
N LYS A 54 4.13 -0.65 8.93
CA LYS A 54 3.32 -0.17 10.07
C LYS A 54 2.05 0.58 9.63
N THR A 55 1.89 0.82 8.33
CA THR A 55 0.79 1.61 7.77
C THR A 55 0.11 0.86 6.63
N ALA A 56 -1.20 1.00 6.54
CA ALA A 56 -1.97 0.41 5.45
C ALA A 56 -1.67 1.13 4.12
N LYS A 57 -1.53 0.37 3.04
CA LYS A 57 -1.46 0.90 1.68
C LYS A 57 -2.88 1.28 1.23
N LYS A 58 -3.10 2.57 0.94
CA LYS A 58 -4.36 3.08 0.39
C LYS A 58 -4.25 3.25 -1.12
N ILE A 59 -5.20 2.67 -1.85
CA ILE A 59 -5.30 2.79 -3.31
C ILE A 59 -6.73 3.11 -3.73
N ASP A 60 -6.90 3.98 -4.72
CA ASP A 60 -8.19 4.30 -5.30
C ASP A 60 -8.40 3.47 -6.57
N VAL A 61 -9.16 2.39 -6.45
CA VAL A 61 -9.42 1.43 -7.54
C VAL A 61 -10.08 2.12 -8.75
N LYS A 62 -10.96 3.10 -8.53
CA LYS A 62 -11.62 3.82 -9.63
C LYS A 62 -10.60 4.59 -10.46
N LYS A 63 -9.64 5.25 -9.79
CA LYS A 63 -8.55 5.95 -10.46
C LYS A 63 -7.60 5.01 -11.19
N VAL A 64 -7.26 3.84 -10.61
CA VAL A 64 -6.45 2.83 -11.32
C VAL A 64 -7.13 2.38 -12.60
N LYS A 65 -8.40 1.97 -12.52
CA LYS A 65 -9.17 1.51 -13.69
C LYS A 65 -9.32 2.58 -14.76
N ARG A 66 -9.56 3.84 -14.37
CA ARG A 66 -9.63 4.96 -15.31
C ARG A 66 -8.29 5.19 -16.01
N ALA A 67 -7.18 5.20 -15.28
CA ALA A 67 -5.85 5.35 -15.86
C ALA A 67 -5.51 4.18 -16.80
N MET A 68 -5.84 2.94 -16.41
CA MET A 68 -5.72 1.76 -17.28
C MET A 68 -6.48 1.93 -18.59
N TRP A 69 -7.75 2.33 -18.49
CA TRP A 69 -8.60 2.53 -19.67
C TRP A 69 -8.09 3.66 -20.56
N ASP A 70 -7.67 4.78 -19.97
CA ASP A 70 -7.12 5.93 -20.70
C ASP A 70 -5.88 5.52 -21.51
N VAL A 71 -4.96 4.75 -20.93
CA VAL A 71 -3.76 4.25 -21.63
C VAL A 71 -4.13 3.31 -22.78
N MET A 72 -5.10 2.41 -22.59
CA MET A 72 -5.51 1.45 -23.63
C MET A 72 -6.37 2.04 -24.76
N SER A 73 -7.04 3.17 -24.48
CA SER A 73 -7.94 3.83 -25.42
C SER A 73 -7.35 5.10 -26.06
N SER A 74 -6.23 5.60 -25.54
CA SER A 74 -5.51 6.75 -26.11
C SER A 74 -5.01 6.44 -27.52
N THR A 75 -5.24 7.38 -28.45
CA THR A 75 -4.64 7.33 -29.78
C THR A 75 -3.35 8.16 -29.78
N PRO A 76 -2.34 7.82 -30.61
CA PRO A 76 -1.10 8.60 -30.69
C PRO A 76 -1.26 10.07 -31.14
N ARG A 77 -2.45 10.52 -31.56
CA ARG A 77 -2.69 11.89 -32.03
C ARG A 77 -2.82 12.93 -30.91
N ASP A 78 -2.94 12.50 -29.66
CA ASP A 78 -3.10 13.40 -28.51
C ASP A 78 -1.75 13.87 -27.92
N ALA A 79 -0.61 13.51 -28.50
CA ALA A 79 0.73 13.87 -28.02
C ALA A 79 1.27 15.24 -28.55
N ASP A 80 0.66 15.85 -29.56
CA ASP A 80 1.17 17.06 -30.24
C ASP A 80 0.42 18.36 -29.89
N LYS A 81 -0.29 18.42 -28.76
CA LYS A 81 -0.96 19.66 -28.32
C LYS A 81 -0.54 20.09 -26.91
N GLU A 82 0.76 20.20 -26.68
CA GLU A 82 1.29 21.04 -25.61
C GLU A 82 1.34 22.51 -26.06
N ASN A 83 0.19 23.15 -26.26
CA ASN A 83 0.09 24.60 -26.09
C ASN A 83 -1.37 25.04 -25.86
N MET A 84 -1.59 25.66 -24.69
CA MET A 84 -2.67 26.60 -24.35
C MET A 84 -4.03 26.06 -23.83
N PRO A 85 -4.79 26.89 -23.07
CA PRO A 85 -5.00 26.69 -21.64
C PRO A 85 -6.42 26.23 -21.27
N GLU A 86 -6.54 25.86 -20.00
CA GLU A 86 -7.76 25.66 -19.20
C GLU A 86 -8.98 26.48 -19.68
N ASN A 87 -10.02 25.81 -20.18
CA ASN A 87 -11.42 25.88 -19.72
C ASN A 87 -12.39 25.27 -20.77
N ASN A 88 -13.47 24.69 -20.27
CA ASN A 88 -14.68 24.21 -20.96
C ASN A 88 -14.62 22.89 -21.74
N ALA A 89 -15.12 21.86 -21.04
CA ALA A 89 -16.17 20.95 -21.51
C ALA A 89 -16.47 20.99 -23.02
N THR A 90 -15.86 20.07 -23.78
CA THR A 90 -16.47 19.55 -24.99
C THR A 90 -15.98 18.12 -25.25
N GLU A 91 -16.97 17.24 -25.28
CA GLU A 91 -17.01 16.02 -26.09
C GLU A 91 -16.26 14.82 -25.55
N ASP A 92 -16.99 14.10 -24.70
CA ASP A 92 -17.07 12.63 -24.68
C ASP A 92 -17.14 12.06 -26.11
N ILE A 93 -16.04 12.09 -26.86
CA ILE A 93 -15.81 11.06 -27.87
C ILE A 93 -15.59 9.81 -27.04
N VAL A 94 -16.67 9.04 -26.90
CA VAL A 94 -16.67 7.76 -26.20
C VAL A 94 -15.62 6.89 -26.89
N LYS A 95 -14.39 6.89 -26.37
CA LYS A 95 -13.35 5.94 -26.76
C LYS A 95 -13.80 4.61 -26.18
N GLU A 96 -14.70 3.95 -26.91
CA GLU A 96 -15.52 2.84 -26.42
C GLU A 96 -14.83 1.49 -26.60
N SER A 97 -13.68 1.47 -27.28
CA SER A 97 -12.90 0.26 -27.55
C SER A 97 -11.40 0.49 -27.37
N VAL A 98 -10.70 -0.61 -27.08
CA VAL A 98 -9.23 -0.66 -27.09
C VAL A 98 -8.73 -0.45 -28.52
N THR A 99 -7.91 0.59 -28.73
CA THR A 99 -7.44 1.01 -30.06
C THR A 99 -6.29 0.15 -30.59
N LYS A 100 -5.50 -0.46 -29.71
CA LYS A 100 -4.38 -1.33 -30.08
C LYS A 100 -4.17 -2.43 -29.03
N PRO A 101 -3.76 -3.65 -29.43
CA PRO A 101 -3.29 -4.66 -28.49
C PRO A 101 -2.17 -4.11 -27.58
N CYS A 102 -2.30 -4.34 -26.28
CA CYS A 102 -1.35 -3.85 -25.27
C CYS A 102 -0.91 -4.99 -24.35
N ASN A 103 0.34 -4.96 -23.90
CA ASN A 103 0.89 -5.91 -22.95
C ASN A 103 0.66 -5.44 -21.51
N PHE A 104 0.36 -6.37 -20.59
CA PHE A 104 0.15 -6.01 -19.19
C PHE A 104 1.38 -5.39 -18.54
N THR A 105 2.57 -5.88 -18.88
CA THR A 105 3.83 -5.31 -18.38
C THR A 105 4.00 -3.84 -18.78
N GLU A 106 3.78 -3.51 -20.07
CA GLU A 106 3.85 -2.13 -20.58
C GLU A 106 2.80 -1.23 -19.91
N LEU A 107 1.57 -1.75 -19.79
CA LEU A 107 0.48 -1.07 -19.11
C LEU A 107 0.85 -0.77 -17.63
N TYR A 108 1.38 -1.75 -16.90
CA TYR A 108 1.80 -1.61 -15.51
C TYR A 108 2.88 -0.54 -15.31
N HIS A 109 3.84 -0.43 -16.23
CA HIS A 109 4.87 0.60 -16.18
C HIS A 109 4.36 1.99 -16.55
N THR A 110 3.31 2.07 -17.36
CA THR A 110 2.75 3.35 -17.84
C THR A 110 1.77 3.96 -16.85
N ILE A 111 0.93 3.15 -16.18
CA ILE A 111 -0.10 3.62 -15.24
C ILE A 111 0.43 4.57 -14.14
N PRO A 112 1.58 4.30 -13.47
CA PRO A 112 2.12 5.17 -12.43
C PRO A 112 2.35 6.63 -12.87
N SER A 113 2.63 6.86 -14.15
CA SER A 113 2.84 8.21 -14.72
C SER A 113 1.55 9.04 -14.79
N LYS A 114 0.38 8.36 -14.80
CA LYS A 114 -0.95 8.97 -14.90
C LYS A 114 -1.63 9.17 -13.55
N MET A 115 -0.93 8.95 -12.43
CA MET A 115 -1.49 9.09 -11.07
C MET A 115 -0.52 9.77 -10.10
N SER A 116 -1.00 10.06 -8.88
CA SER A 116 -0.17 10.70 -7.85
C SER A 116 0.96 9.78 -7.37
N LYS A 117 2.09 10.39 -6.98
CA LYS A 117 3.28 9.68 -6.48
C LYS A 117 2.99 8.73 -5.31
N GLN A 118 2.06 9.10 -4.42
CA GLN A 118 1.67 8.24 -3.29
C GLN A 118 0.90 7.00 -3.74
N MET A 119 0.00 7.16 -4.72
CA MET A 119 -0.80 6.06 -5.24
C MET A 119 0.04 5.10 -6.08
N ALA A 120 0.97 5.63 -6.89
CA ALA A 120 1.96 4.85 -7.64
C ALA A 120 2.81 3.94 -6.74
N LYS A 121 3.26 4.44 -5.58
CA LYS A 121 4.04 3.65 -4.60
C LYS A 121 3.25 2.51 -3.96
N ASN A 122 1.93 2.67 -3.87
CA ASN A 122 1.04 1.67 -3.28
C ASN A 122 0.51 0.66 -4.31
N LEU A 123 0.71 0.92 -5.61
CA LEU A 123 0.34 0.00 -6.67
C LEU A 123 1.29 -1.19 -6.67
N SER A 124 0.74 -2.40 -6.60
CA SER A 124 1.47 -3.65 -6.75
C SER A 124 0.90 -4.46 -7.90
N ILE A 125 1.68 -5.40 -8.41
CA ILE A 125 1.27 -6.29 -9.50
C ILE A 125 -0.08 -6.98 -9.22
N PRO A 126 -0.32 -7.59 -8.03
CA PRO A 126 -1.61 -8.22 -7.75
C PRO A 126 -2.79 -7.24 -7.77
N ILE A 127 -2.60 -6.02 -7.26
CA ILE A 127 -3.65 -5.00 -7.24
C ILE A 127 -3.96 -4.55 -8.67
N ALA A 128 -2.93 -4.29 -9.47
CA ALA A 128 -3.10 -3.94 -10.88
C ALA A 128 -3.82 -5.06 -11.64
N PHE A 129 -3.45 -6.31 -11.40
CA PHE A 129 -4.07 -7.46 -12.04
C PHE A 129 -5.55 -7.60 -11.68
N VAL A 130 -5.91 -7.50 -10.39
CA VAL A 130 -7.32 -7.54 -9.96
C VAL A 130 -8.11 -6.37 -10.55
N CYS A 131 -7.54 -5.16 -10.59
CA CYS A 131 -8.18 -4.02 -11.25
C CYS A 131 -8.44 -4.27 -12.74
N LEU A 132 -7.48 -4.90 -13.42
CA LEU A 132 -7.62 -5.25 -14.83
C LEU A 132 -8.70 -6.32 -15.04
N LEU A 133 -8.78 -7.35 -14.20
CA LEU A 133 -9.84 -8.37 -14.30
C LEU A 133 -11.23 -7.76 -14.15
N HIS A 134 -11.41 -6.84 -13.19
CA HIS A 134 -12.65 -6.09 -13.08
C HIS A 134 -12.92 -5.24 -14.33
N LEU A 135 -11.91 -4.54 -14.83
CA LEU A 135 -12.03 -3.73 -16.03
C LEU A 135 -12.36 -4.57 -17.27
N ALA A 136 -11.81 -5.78 -17.37
CA ALA A 136 -12.07 -6.70 -18.47
C ALA A 136 -13.55 -7.09 -18.53
N ASN A 137 -14.18 -7.32 -17.37
CA ASN A 137 -15.61 -7.58 -17.31
C ASN A 137 -16.44 -6.34 -17.63
N GLU A 138 -16.00 -5.14 -17.23
CA GLU A 138 -16.71 -3.87 -17.45
C GLU A 138 -16.66 -3.38 -18.91
N LYS A 139 -15.57 -3.69 -19.62
CA LYS A 139 -15.28 -3.19 -20.97
C LYS A 139 -15.20 -4.29 -22.03
N ASN A 140 -15.57 -5.51 -21.67
CA ASN A 140 -15.49 -6.71 -22.50
C ASN A 140 -14.09 -6.86 -23.12
N LEU A 141 -13.06 -7.00 -22.29
CA LEU A 141 -11.69 -7.19 -22.75
C LEU A 141 -11.34 -8.66 -22.82
N LYS A 142 -10.52 -9.01 -23.82
CA LYS A 142 -9.95 -10.34 -23.98
C LYS A 142 -8.50 -10.33 -23.47
N LEU A 143 -8.17 -11.35 -22.68
CA LEU A 143 -6.86 -11.57 -22.10
C LEU A 143 -6.26 -12.85 -22.69
N GLU A 144 -5.14 -12.74 -23.38
CA GLU A 144 -4.45 -13.86 -24.02
C GLU A 144 -3.10 -14.10 -23.35
N GLY A 145 -3.00 -15.20 -22.59
CA GLY A 145 -1.77 -15.60 -21.90
C GLY A 145 -0.71 -16.14 -22.85
N ARG A 146 0.56 -15.91 -22.52
CA ARG A 146 1.72 -16.50 -23.22
C ARG A 146 2.10 -17.84 -22.59
N THR A 147 2.78 -18.69 -23.35
CA THR A 147 3.26 -20.01 -22.87
C THR A 147 4.25 -19.91 -21.71
N SER A 148 5.02 -18.81 -21.65
CA SER A 148 5.98 -18.49 -20.60
C SER A 148 5.34 -18.02 -19.27
N MET A 149 4.05 -17.67 -19.26
CA MET A 149 3.30 -17.17 -18.10
C MET A 149 3.91 -15.92 -17.43
N ASP A 150 4.82 -15.24 -18.13
CA ASP A 150 5.51 -14.03 -17.71
C ASP A 150 4.68 -12.76 -17.99
N ASP A 151 3.87 -12.79 -19.05
CA ASP A 151 3.05 -11.67 -19.50
C ASP A 151 1.83 -12.16 -20.30
N PHE A 152 0.91 -11.24 -20.60
CA PHE A 152 -0.26 -11.50 -21.42
C PHE A 152 -0.67 -10.27 -22.24
N THR A 153 -1.35 -10.52 -23.36
CA THR A 153 -1.83 -9.48 -24.27
C THR A 153 -3.30 -9.18 -23.99
N ILE A 154 -3.63 -7.88 -24.01
CA ILE A 154 -4.96 -7.34 -23.77
C ILE A 154 -5.49 -6.79 -25.09
N THR A 155 -6.67 -7.25 -25.51
CA THR A 155 -7.35 -6.83 -26.73
C THR A 155 -8.83 -6.54 -26.46
N GLN A 156 -9.49 -5.85 -27.40
CA GLN A 156 -10.94 -5.69 -27.33
C GLN A 156 -11.61 -7.06 -27.50
N GLY A 157 -12.47 -7.44 -26.57
CA GLY A 157 -13.34 -8.61 -26.69
C GLY A 157 -14.48 -8.34 -27.66
N VAL A 158 -14.90 -9.40 -28.35
CA VAL A 158 -16.00 -9.43 -29.32
C VAL A 158 -17.31 -9.68 -28.59
#